data_AF-A0A816A8B6-F1
#
_entry.id   AF-A0A816A8B6-F1
#
_cell.length_a   1.000
_cell.length_b   1.000
_cell.length_c   1.000
_cell.angle_alpha   90.00
_cell.angle_beta   90.00
_cell.angle_gamma   90.00
#
_symmetry.space_group_name_H-M   'P 1'
#
loop_
_entity.id
_entity.type
_entity.pdbx_description
1 polymer ?
#
loop_
_entity_poly.entity_id
_entity_poly.type
_entity_poly.pdbx_seq_one_letter_code
_entity_poly.pdbx_strand_id
1 'polypeptide(L)'
;MGRSSSTQQISSRLLPIGLFRIEEENYDTVKQVIPDELINGIQQNRRLYINGEEFSIKFKLACDYKMLLILFGLNAVSGKYFCPWCKVSKSTIKQLGTFSGYDITRGARSMEGDNEMKKPETKRQYGYKRYPIFGNRFSFQDARPDLFHFEHRIHDILTKHILGLLNETYDMDNIKETEELLYELHSISKDQKAGIKFEIKNGNLELKGRCTNGIQRKFFKDIPLGRVLYNNPQQTLDIMQLLQNFYQLLSLYSERQSSQHYFTHLKQTSVMWVKQFASIFGDSYVTPYMHVLCDHMSEFQEKDEDDELSCFNLQGAEKYNDLSTTDYFRSTNKHHNSLEQMIKKRFQQYYVLLDTNETQALFTDINSTFSNNLFNDTTSIYINLHYQRT
;
A
#
# COMPACT_ATOMS: atom_id res chain seq x y z
N MET A 1 31.66 -4.22 13.90
CA MET A 1 31.48 -3.07 12.98
C MET A 1 30.81 -3.55 11.70
N GLY A 2 30.13 -2.68 10.94
CA GLY A 2 29.54 -3.04 9.65
C GLY A 2 28.11 -3.60 9.69
N ARG A 3 27.11 -2.80 10.11
CA ARG A 3 25.71 -3.03 9.73
C ARG A 3 25.24 -1.93 8.77
N SER A 4 24.95 -2.35 7.54
CA SER A 4 24.04 -1.72 6.56
C SER A 4 24.25 -0.24 6.18
N SER A 5 25.16 0.01 5.24
CA SER A 5 25.21 1.25 4.44
C SER A 5 23.98 1.43 3.53
N SER A 6 23.33 0.34 3.11
CA SER A 6 22.14 0.39 2.26
C SER A 6 20.85 0.87 2.96
N THR A 7 20.78 0.80 4.29
CA THR A 7 19.55 1.15 5.03
C THR A 7 19.35 2.66 5.16
N GLN A 8 20.42 3.45 5.26
CA GLN A 8 20.33 4.92 5.26
C GLN A 8 19.94 5.47 3.88
N GLN A 9 20.32 4.77 2.81
CA GLN A 9 20.28 5.24 1.42
C GLN A 9 18.87 5.31 0.80
N ILE A 10 17.87 4.65 1.43
CA ILE A 10 16.46 4.71 1.01
C ILE A 10 15.69 5.77 1.82
N SER A 11 15.96 5.91 3.12
CA SER A 11 15.33 6.96 3.94
C SER A 11 15.78 8.36 3.56
N SER A 12 16.95 8.50 2.92
CA SER A 12 17.53 9.76 2.46
C SER A 12 16.87 10.37 1.21
N ARG A 13 15.76 9.78 0.72
CA ARG A 13 15.00 10.27 -0.45
C ARG A 13 13.51 10.57 -0.17
N LEU A 14 13.07 10.50 1.08
CA LEU A 14 11.72 10.92 1.49
C LEU A 14 11.77 12.21 2.32
N LEU A 15 11.36 13.32 1.73
CA LEU A 15 11.26 14.62 2.40
C LEU A 15 9.91 14.70 3.16
N PRO A 16 9.90 14.81 4.50
CA PRO A 16 8.66 14.94 5.25
C PRO A 16 8.06 16.34 5.05
N ILE A 17 6.83 16.40 4.56
CA ILE A 17 6.09 17.66 4.40
C ILE A 17 5.37 18.06 5.70
N GLY A 18 5.11 17.11 6.61
CA GLY A 18 4.59 17.39 7.94
C GLY A 18 4.57 16.14 8.84
N LEU A 19 4.39 16.36 10.15
CA LEU A 19 4.06 15.33 11.13
C LEU A 19 2.84 15.83 11.96
N PHE A 20 1.75 15.05 11.96
CA PHE A 20 0.39 15.37 12.42
C PHE A 20 -0.20 14.29 13.34
N ARG A 21 -0.81 14.57 14.52
CA ARG A 21 -1.40 13.55 15.42
C ARG A 21 -2.83 13.35 15.07
N ILE A 22 -3.15 12.09 15.03
CA ILE A 22 -4.50 11.61 15.03
C ILE A 22 -4.55 10.56 16.13
N GLU A 23 -5.46 10.74 17.09
CA GLU A 23 -5.74 9.70 18.10
C GLU A 23 -6.34 8.46 17.41
N GLU A 24 -7.05 8.70 16.31
CA GLU A 24 -7.60 7.70 15.42
C GLU A 24 -7.38 8.08 13.94
N GLU A 25 -7.10 7.08 13.12
CA GLU A 25 -7.03 7.25 11.67
C GLU A 25 -8.43 7.16 11.05
N ASN A 26 -9.16 8.28 11.11
CA ASN A 26 -10.50 8.48 10.53
C ASN A 26 -10.57 9.79 9.70
N TYR A 27 -11.66 9.99 8.97
CA TYR A 27 -11.83 11.14 8.07
C TYR A 27 -11.74 12.50 8.77
N ASP A 28 -12.45 12.67 9.88
CA ASP A 28 -12.60 13.97 10.52
C ASP A 28 -11.26 14.40 11.14
N THR A 29 -10.53 13.47 11.76
CA THR A 29 -9.19 13.74 12.31
C THR A 29 -8.14 13.97 11.20
N VAL A 30 -8.15 13.19 10.11
CA VAL A 30 -7.22 13.41 8.97
C VAL A 30 -7.50 14.74 8.27
N LYS A 31 -8.77 15.15 8.09
CA LYS A 31 -9.10 16.46 7.49
C LYS A 31 -8.74 17.63 8.40
N GLN A 32 -8.83 17.47 9.73
CA GLN A 32 -8.47 18.52 10.69
C GLN A 32 -6.96 18.83 10.67
N VAL A 33 -6.11 17.83 10.46
CA VAL A 33 -4.64 18.02 10.54
C VAL A 33 -3.97 18.41 9.23
N ILE A 34 -4.59 18.12 8.08
CA ILE A 34 -4.06 18.58 6.78
C ILE A 34 -4.36 20.08 6.64
N PRO A 35 -3.33 20.95 6.58
CA PRO A 35 -3.53 22.39 6.46
C PRO A 35 -4.04 22.75 5.06
N ASP A 36 -4.86 23.79 4.97
CA ASP A 36 -5.37 24.25 3.67
C ASP A 36 -4.26 24.86 2.81
N GLU A 37 -3.16 25.35 3.41
CA GLU A 37 -1.93 25.78 2.72
C GLU A 37 -1.33 24.65 1.87
N LEU A 38 -1.30 23.42 2.38
CA LEU A 38 -0.80 22.26 1.63
C LEU A 38 -1.74 21.90 0.47
N ILE A 39 -3.06 21.95 0.72
CA ILE A 39 -4.09 21.68 -0.30
C ILE A 39 -4.06 22.74 -1.41
N ASN A 40 -3.76 24.00 -1.07
CA ASN A 40 -3.64 25.10 -2.03
C ASN A 40 -2.29 25.08 -2.77
N GLY A 41 -1.20 24.74 -2.09
CA GLY A 41 0.12 24.55 -2.70
C GLY A 41 0.13 23.50 -3.81
N ILE A 42 -0.66 22.42 -3.69
CA ILE A 42 -0.81 21.38 -4.74
C ILE A 42 -1.51 21.91 -6.01
N GLN A 43 -2.30 22.99 -5.92
CA GLN A 43 -2.84 23.67 -7.11
C GLN A 43 -1.85 24.69 -7.67
N GLN A 44 -1.26 25.51 -6.79
CA GLN A 44 -0.45 26.66 -7.18
C GLN A 44 0.91 26.24 -7.77
N ASN A 45 1.57 25.25 -7.17
CA ASN A 45 2.92 24.82 -7.54
C ASN A 45 2.92 23.72 -8.62
N ARG A 46 2.15 23.93 -9.70
CA ARG A 46 2.11 23.01 -10.85
C ARG A 46 3.06 23.38 -11.99
N ARG A 47 3.87 24.41 -11.79
CA ARG A 47 4.87 24.92 -12.73
C ARG A 47 6.16 25.20 -11.96
N LEU A 48 7.29 24.91 -12.58
CA LEU A 48 8.62 25.17 -12.04
C LEU A 48 9.49 25.74 -13.16
N TYR A 49 10.27 26.77 -12.86
CA TYR A 49 11.22 27.34 -13.82
C TYR A 49 12.64 26.92 -13.43
N ILE A 50 13.35 26.24 -14.35
CA ILE A 50 14.76 25.86 -14.17
C ILE A 50 15.52 26.39 -15.38
N ASN A 51 16.57 27.17 -15.18
CA ASN A 51 17.40 27.76 -16.24
C ASN A 51 16.63 28.54 -17.32
N GLY A 52 15.44 29.08 -16.97
CA GLY A 52 14.56 29.80 -17.89
C GLY A 52 13.56 28.92 -18.66
N GLU A 53 13.64 27.59 -18.55
CA GLU A 53 12.66 26.65 -19.10
C GLU A 53 11.52 26.39 -18.09
N GLU A 54 10.29 26.28 -18.58
CA GLU A 54 9.10 25.99 -17.77
C GLU A 54 8.78 24.49 -17.77
N PHE A 55 8.66 23.90 -16.59
CA PHE A 55 8.32 22.50 -16.37
C PHE A 55 6.96 22.35 -15.70
N SER A 56 6.12 21.48 -16.25
CA SER A 56 4.83 21.09 -15.67
C SER A 56 5.03 20.06 -14.55
N ILE A 57 4.42 20.27 -13.38
CA ILE A 57 4.43 19.29 -12.27
C ILE A 57 3.05 18.59 -12.18
N LYS A 58 3.08 17.27 -12.34
CA LYS A 58 1.91 16.37 -12.22
C LYS A 58 1.97 15.60 -10.90
N PHE A 59 1.31 16.12 -9.86
CA PHE A 59 1.25 15.44 -8.57
C PHE A 59 0.44 14.14 -8.63
N LYS A 60 0.96 13.08 -8.00
CA LYS A 60 0.29 11.80 -7.76
C LYS A 60 0.08 11.59 -6.27
N LEU A 61 -0.92 10.77 -5.92
CA LEU A 61 -1.22 10.40 -4.54
C LEU A 61 -0.95 8.91 -4.33
N ALA A 62 -0.12 8.55 -3.36
CA ALA A 62 0.10 7.17 -2.95
C ALA A 62 0.07 7.07 -1.43
N CYS A 63 -0.81 6.23 -0.91
CA CYS A 63 -0.95 5.89 0.50
C CYS A 63 -1.49 4.44 0.59
N ASP A 64 -1.57 3.88 1.79
CA ASP A 64 -2.20 2.56 1.95
C ASP A 64 -3.70 2.61 1.57
N TYR A 65 -4.28 1.44 1.33
CA TYR A 65 -5.64 1.33 0.82
C TYR A 65 -6.72 1.89 1.76
N LYS A 66 -6.52 1.86 3.09
CA LYS A 66 -7.47 2.43 4.06
C LYS A 66 -7.37 3.95 4.04
N MET A 67 -6.16 4.49 4.11
CA MET A 67 -5.93 5.93 3.99
C MET A 67 -6.49 6.49 2.67
N LEU A 68 -6.35 5.76 1.56
CA LEU A 68 -6.85 6.22 0.27
C LEU A 68 -8.38 6.39 0.23
N LEU A 69 -9.11 5.47 0.86
CA LEU A 69 -10.57 5.59 1.01
C LEU A 69 -10.95 6.77 1.91
N ILE A 70 -10.19 7.01 2.98
CA ILE A 70 -10.37 8.17 3.87
C ILE A 70 -10.16 9.48 3.09
N LEU A 71 -9.05 9.61 2.36
CA LEU A 71 -8.72 10.82 1.59
C LEU A 71 -9.77 11.15 0.51
N PHE A 72 -10.42 10.14 -0.08
CA PHE A 72 -11.51 10.32 -1.03
C PHE A 72 -12.92 10.42 -0.40
N GLY A 73 -13.04 10.38 0.93
CA GLY A 73 -14.35 10.44 1.61
C GLY A 73 -15.25 9.23 1.31
N LEU A 74 -14.65 8.08 0.98
CA LEU A 74 -15.35 6.83 0.71
C LEU A 74 -15.55 6.03 2.01
N ASN A 75 -16.47 5.08 1.95
CA ASN A 75 -16.66 4.08 2.99
C ASN A 75 -15.47 3.11 3.07
N ALA A 76 -15.33 2.44 4.22
CA ALA A 76 -14.24 1.50 4.48
C ALA A 76 -14.25 0.27 3.54
N VAL A 77 -13.10 -0.40 3.47
CA VAL A 77 -12.84 -1.66 2.72
C VAL A 77 -13.90 -2.76 2.98
N SER A 78 -14.48 -2.77 4.19
CA SER A 78 -15.53 -3.71 4.59
C SER A 78 -16.91 -3.40 4.00
N GLY A 79 -17.12 -2.23 3.39
CA GLY A 79 -18.38 -1.80 2.84
C GLY A 79 -18.81 -2.49 1.53
N LYS A 80 -20.04 -2.19 1.08
CA LYS A 80 -20.61 -2.81 -0.15
C LYS A 80 -19.82 -2.44 -1.40
N TYR A 81 -19.49 -1.16 -1.56
CA TYR A 81 -18.57 -0.64 -2.56
C TYR A 81 -17.27 -0.34 -1.82
N PHE A 82 -16.13 -0.78 -2.33
CA PHE A 82 -14.86 -0.71 -1.56
C PHE A 82 -13.70 -0.16 -2.40
N CYS A 83 -13.85 -0.05 -3.72
CA CYS A 83 -12.78 0.36 -4.61
C CYS A 83 -12.73 1.89 -4.73
N PRO A 84 -11.54 2.52 -4.60
CA PRO A 84 -11.38 3.95 -4.83
C PRO A 84 -11.37 4.33 -6.32
N TRP A 85 -11.22 3.39 -7.25
CA TRP A 85 -11.12 3.70 -8.70
C TRP A 85 -12.39 3.41 -9.49
N CYS A 86 -13.18 2.42 -9.08
CA CYS A 86 -14.44 2.06 -9.74
C CYS A 86 -15.59 1.81 -8.76
N LYS A 87 -16.79 1.66 -9.31
CA LYS A 87 -18.07 1.46 -8.61
C LYS A 87 -18.39 -0.03 -8.39
N VAL A 88 -17.39 -0.92 -8.39
CA VAL A 88 -17.58 -2.35 -8.07
C VAL A 88 -18.22 -2.55 -6.70
N SER A 89 -19.03 -3.59 -6.58
CA SER A 89 -19.66 -4.01 -5.33
C SER A 89 -19.16 -5.39 -4.90
N LYS A 90 -19.27 -5.73 -3.61
CA LYS A 90 -19.02 -7.09 -3.11
C LYS A 90 -19.81 -8.18 -3.85
N SER A 91 -21.02 -7.87 -4.30
CA SER A 91 -21.85 -8.78 -5.12
C SER A 91 -21.34 -8.96 -6.56
N THR A 92 -20.52 -8.04 -7.08
CA THR A 92 -20.01 -8.05 -8.45
C THR A 92 -18.49 -8.24 -8.54
N ILE A 93 -17.80 -8.42 -7.42
CA ILE A 93 -16.33 -8.52 -7.35
C ILE A 93 -15.76 -9.67 -8.20
N LYS A 94 -16.55 -10.73 -8.41
CA LYS A 94 -16.20 -11.87 -9.26
C LYS A 94 -16.25 -11.61 -10.78
N GLN A 95 -16.65 -10.41 -11.22
CA GLN A 95 -16.61 -10.00 -12.63
C GLN A 95 -15.20 -9.51 -12.99
N LEU A 96 -14.22 -10.41 -12.85
CA LEU A 96 -12.78 -10.12 -12.92
C LEU A 96 -12.36 -9.51 -14.28
N GLY A 97 -11.64 -8.39 -14.24
CA GLY A 97 -11.12 -7.71 -15.43
C GLY A 97 -12.16 -6.90 -16.22
N THR A 98 -13.42 -6.86 -15.77
CA THR A 98 -14.51 -6.15 -16.44
C THR A 98 -14.59 -4.67 -16.08
N PHE A 99 -14.10 -4.28 -14.89
CA PHE A 99 -14.14 -2.89 -14.40
C PHE A 99 -12.93 -2.08 -14.86
N SER A 100 -13.07 -0.76 -14.84
CA SER A 100 -11.98 0.16 -15.17
C SER A 100 -11.83 1.26 -14.13
N GLY A 101 -10.59 1.76 -13.96
CA GLY A 101 -10.32 3.01 -13.27
C GLY A 101 -10.52 4.25 -14.15
N TYR A 102 -10.63 4.08 -15.47
CA TYR A 102 -10.62 5.15 -16.47
C TYR A 102 -11.89 5.21 -17.33
N ASP A 103 -12.52 4.07 -17.62
CA ASP A 103 -13.74 3.98 -18.43
C ASP A 103 -15.02 3.99 -17.55
N ILE A 104 -15.81 5.06 -17.70
CA ILE A 104 -17.08 5.28 -16.97
C ILE A 104 -18.12 4.18 -17.28
N THR A 105 -18.15 3.65 -18.50
CA THR A 105 -19.06 2.56 -18.90
C THR A 105 -18.70 1.25 -18.18
N ARG A 106 -17.41 1.05 -17.90
CA ARG A 106 -16.84 -0.01 -17.05
C ARG A 106 -16.77 0.39 -15.57
N GLY A 107 -17.58 1.37 -15.17
CA GLY A 107 -17.82 1.72 -13.78
C GLY A 107 -16.76 2.61 -13.12
N ALA A 108 -15.86 3.25 -13.87
CA ALA A 108 -14.89 4.19 -13.30
C ALA A 108 -15.56 5.29 -12.46
N ARG A 109 -14.85 5.75 -11.43
CA ARG A 109 -15.25 6.93 -10.66
C ARG A 109 -14.80 8.20 -11.37
N SER A 110 -15.72 9.13 -11.48
CA SER A 110 -15.46 10.52 -11.88
C SER A 110 -15.77 11.45 -10.70
N MET A 111 -15.62 12.76 -10.88
CA MET A 111 -16.08 13.75 -9.89
C MET A 111 -17.62 13.87 -9.79
N GLU A 112 -18.38 12.92 -10.35
CA GLU A 112 -19.76 12.59 -9.92
C GLU A 112 -19.93 12.50 -8.40
N GLY A 113 -18.86 12.21 -7.65
CA GLY A 113 -18.82 12.32 -6.19
C GLY A 113 -19.39 13.65 -5.67
N ASP A 114 -19.13 14.78 -6.35
CA ASP A 114 -19.68 16.09 -5.96
C ASP A 114 -21.21 16.16 -6.11
N ASN A 115 -21.79 15.41 -7.04
CA ASN A 115 -23.23 15.29 -7.23
C ASN A 115 -23.87 14.27 -6.27
N GLU A 116 -23.16 13.19 -5.92
CA GLU A 116 -23.57 12.30 -4.82
C GLU A 116 -23.55 13.04 -3.48
N MET A 117 -22.53 13.88 -3.23
CA MET A 117 -22.39 14.59 -1.96
C MET A 117 -23.47 15.66 -1.72
N LYS A 118 -24.06 16.23 -2.78
CA LYS A 118 -25.29 17.06 -2.72
C LYS A 118 -26.53 16.29 -2.22
N LYS A 119 -26.53 14.95 -2.28
CA LYS A 119 -27.63 14.13 -1.77
C LYS A 119 -27.53 13.99 -0.23
N PRO A 120 -28.66 13.85 0.48
CA PRO A 120 -28.67 13.41 1.87
C PRO A 120 -27.88 12.11 2.03
N GLU A 121 -27.16 11.93 3.15
CA GLU A 121 -26.25 10.80 3.32
C GLU A 121 -26.94 9.44 3.12
N THR A 122 -28.19 9.30 3.58
CA THR A 122 -29.02 8.10 3.41
C THR A 122 -29.35 7.75 1.94
N LYS A 123 -29.15 8.69 1.01
CA LYS A 123 -29.40 8.54 -0.43
C LYS A 123 -28.11 8.48 -1.26
N ARG A 124 -26.93 8.62 -0.65
CA ARG A 124 -25.63 8.52 -1.34
C ARG A 124 -25.38 7.09 -1.81
N GLN A 125 -24.95 6.95 -3.06
CA GLN A 125 -24.67 5.65 -3.68
C GLN A 125 -23.17 5.36 -3.75
N TYR A 126 -22.81 4.18 -4.25
CA TYR A 126 -21.44 3.79 -4.62
C TYR A 126 -20.34 3.97 -3.54
N GLY A 127 -20.73 4.06 -2.27
CA GLY A 127 -19.81 4.21 -1.14
C GLY A 127 -19.43 5.64 -0.75
N TYR A 128 -19.95 6.68 -1.41
CA TYR A 128 -19.65 8.07 -1.05
C TYR A 128 -20.20 8.42 0.35
N LYS A 129 -19.34 8.95 1.22
CA LYS A 129 -19.67 9.30 2.61
C LYS A 129 -19.36 10.75 2.95
N ARG A 130 -18.21 11.26 2.54
CA ARG A 130 -17.73 12.64 2.74
C ARG A 130 -17.20 13.18 1.40
N TYR A 131 -16.95 14.49 1.32
CA TYR A 131 -16.20 15.06 0.20
C TYR A 131 -14.74 14.57 0.27
N PRO A 132 -14.01 14.49 -0.85
CA PRO A 132 -12.56 14.26 -0.80
C PRO A 132 -11.85 15.34 0.01
N ILE A 133 -10.89 14.94 0.84
CA ILE A 133 -10.13 15.82 1.74
C ILE A 133 -9.32 16.86 0.97
N PHE A 134 -8.75 16.45 -0.17
CA PHE A 134 -8.05 17.31 -1.14
C PHE A 134 -9.00 17.93 -2.18
N GLY A 135 -10.32 17.82 -2.02
CA GLY A 135 -11.31 18.30 -2.98
C GLY A 135 -11.02 17.81 -4.40
N ASN A 136 -10.86 18.75 -5.33
CA ASN A 136 -10.55 18.49 -6.74
C ASN A 136 -9.04 18.50 -7.09
N ARG A 137 -8.12 18.52 -6.11
CA ARG A 137 -6.67 18.55 -6.42
C ARG A 137 -6.15 17.26 -7.07
N PHE A 138 -6.79 16.15 -6.74
CA PHE A 138 -6.50 14.83 -7.28
C PHE A 138 -7.78 14.22 -7.83
N SER A 139 -7.73 13.72 -9.06
CA SER A 139 -8.74 12.79 -9.55
C SER A 139 -8.55 11.41 -8.89
N PHE A 140 -9.55 10.53 -9.00
CA PHE A 140 -9.38 9.13 -8.63
C PHE A 140 -8.23 8.49 -9.43
N GLN A 141 -8.03 8.93 -10.66
CA GLN A 141 -6.99 8.49 -11.58
C GLN A 141 -5.60 9.03 -11.24
N ASP A 142 -5.44 9.97 -10.30
CA ASP A 142 -4.14 10.42 -9.78
C ASP A 142 -3.67 9.63 -8.55
N ALA A 143 -4.56 8.84 -7.96
CA ALA A 143 -4.22 7.92 -6.88
C ALA A 143 -3.65 6.61 -7.39
N ARG A 144 -2.50 6.18 -6.87
CA ARG A 144 -1.82 4.94 -7.23
C ARG A 144 -1.95 3.90 -6.10
N PRO A 145 -2.12 2.60 -6.42
CA PRO A 145 -2.07 1.54 -5.43
C PRO A 145 -0.64 1.41 -4.89
N ASP A 146 -0.48 1.34 -3.57
CA ASP A 146 0.80 0.97 -2.97
C ASP A 146 1.11 -0.51 -3.19
N LEU A 147 2.16 -0.79 -3.96
CA LEU A 147 2.63 -2.14 -4.24
C LEU A 147 3.03 -2.91 -2.96
N PHE A 148 3.54 -2.23 -1.93
CA PHE A 148 4.07 -2.86 -0.72
C PHE A 148 2.95 -3.42 0.17
N HIS A 149 1.97 -2.60 0.54
CA HIS A 149 0.80 -3.07 1.27
C HIS A 149 -0.07 -3.99 0.43
N PHE A 150 -0.14 -3.78 -0.89
CA PHE A 150 -0.84 -4.70 -1.79
C PHE A 150 -0.32 -6.13 -1.64
N GLU A 151 1.00 -6.31 -1.79
CA GLU A 151 1.69 -7.59 -1.66
C GLU A 151 1.46 -8.22 -0.28
N HIS A 152 1.64 -7.44 0.80
CA HIS A 152 1.43 -7.91 2.19
C HIS A 152 0.03 -8.50 2.38
N ARG A 153 -0.99 -7.83 1.85
CA ARG A 153 -2.39 -8.21 2.04
C ARG A 153 -2.75 -9.47 1.26
N ILE A 154 -2.21 -9.64 0.05
CA ILE A 154 -2.36 -10.90 -0.69
C ILE A 154 -1.61 -12.04 0.03
N HIS A 155 -0.42 -11.80 0.59
CA HIS A 155 0.28 -12.78 1.41
C HIS A 155 -0.49 -13.16 2.69
N ASP A 156 -1.10 -12.21 3.41
CA ASP A 156 -1.94 -12.50 4.57
C ASP A 156 -3.12 -13.41 4.21
N ILE A 157 -3.76 -13.15 3.06
CA ILE A 157 -4.88 -13.97 2.55
C ILE A 157 -4.40 -15.39 2.22
N LEU A 158 -3.35 -15.53 1.39
CA LEU A 158 -2.77 -16.83 1.03
C LEU A 158 -2.35 -17.62 2.27
N THR A 159 -1.68 -16.95 3.21
CA THR A 159 -1.24 -17.53 4.49
C THR A 159 -2.41 -18.06 5.29
N LYS A 160 -3.46 -17.25 5.47
CA LYS A 160 -4.67 -17.64 6.20
C LYS A 160 -5.32 -18.88 5.57
N HIS A 161 -5.39 -18.94 4.24
CA HIS A 161 -5.99 -20.08 3.55
C HIS A 161 -5.14 -21.36 3.62
N ILE A 162 -3.81 -21.24 3.51
CA ILE A 162 -2.90 -22.38 3.70
C ILE A 162 -2.99 -22.92 5.14
N LEU A 163 -3.03 -22.04 6.15
CA LEU A 163 -3.27 -22.44 7.53
C LEU A 163 -4.65 -23.09 7.73
N GLY A 164 -5.69 -22.58 7.07
CA GLY A 164 -7.02 -23.20 7.05
C GLY A 164 -6.99 -24.63 6.56
N LEU A 165 -6.33 -24.88 5.42
CA LEU A 165 -6.16 -26.23 4.89
C LEU A 165 -5.36 -27.15 5.84
N LEU A 166 -4.36 -26.63 6.56
CA LEU A 166 -3.66 -27.41 7.58
C LEU A 166 -4.58 -27.77 8.76
N ASN A 167 -5.43 -26.83 9.21
CA ASN A 167 -6.47 -27.09 10.22
C ASN A 167 -7.56 -28.07 9.75
N GLU A 168 -7.79 -28.19 8.45
CA GLU A 168 -8.70 -29.19 7.86
C GLU A 168 -8.02 -30.55 7.60
N THR A 169 -6.69 -30.58 7.46
CA THR A 169 -5.90 -31.79 7.13
C THR A 169 -5.48 -32.59 8.36
N TYR A 170 -5.24 -31.92 9.48
CA TYR A 170 -4.67 -32.53 10.69
C TYR A 170 -5.63 -32.39 11.89
N ASP A 171 -5.70 -33.43 12.72
CA ASP A 171 -6.42 -33.35 13.99
C ASP A 171 -5.64 -32.51 15.01
N MET A 172 -6.10 -31.27 15.24
CA MET A 172 -5.48 -30.32 16.17
C MET A 172 -5.70 -30.67 17.66
N ASP A 173 -6.62 -31.60 17.96
CA ASP A 173 -6.77 -32.17 19.31
C ASP A 173 -5.83 -33.39 19.52
N ASN A 174 -5.32 -33.99 18.43
CA ASN A 174 -4.28 -35.02 18.48
C ASN A 174 -2.89 -34.39 18.73
N ILE A 175 -2.45 -34.45 19.99
CA ILE A 175 -1.17 -33.92 20.47
C ILE A 175 0.02 -34.38 19.60
N LYS A 176 0.12 -35.67 19.27
CA LYS A 176 1.28 -36.22 18.55
C LYS A 176 1.39 -35.65 17.14
N GLU A 177 0.26 -35.64 16.43
CA GLU A 177 0.14 -35.16 15.06
C GLU A 177 0.38 -33.65 14.97
N THR A 178 -0.14 -32.91 15.96
CA THR A 178 0.11 -31.48 16.16
C THR A 178 1.59 -31.17 16.42
N GLU A 179 2.26 -31.95 17.29
CA GLU A 179 3.70 -31.79 17.57
C GLU A 179 4.56 -32.08 16.33
N GLU A 180 4.24 -33.12 15.56
CA GLU A 180 4.90 -33.46 14.30
C GLU A 180 4.75 -32.34 13.25
N LEU A 181 3.54 -31.79 13.08
CA LEU A 181 3.28 -30.67 12.18
C LEU A 181 4.02 -29.38 12.61
N LEU A 182 3.98 -29.03 13.90
CA LEU A 182 4.67 -27.85 14.42
C LEU A 182 6.19 -27.98 14.26
N TYR A 183 6.76 -29.15 14.54
CA TYR A 183 8.18 -29.44 14.30
C TYR A 183 8.54 -29.20 12.84
N GLU A 184 7.73 -29.71 11.91
CA GLU A 184 8.01 -29.61 10.47
C GLU A 184 7.93 -28.17 9.96
N LEU A 185 6.90 -27.42 10.36
CA LEU A 185 6.76 -25.99 10.05
C LEU A 185 7.90 -25.14 10.62
N HIS A 186 8.37 -25.47 11.83
CA HIS A 186 9.50 -24.79 12.46
C HIS A 186 10.84 -25.20 11.81
N SER A 187 10.99 -26.44 11.34
CA SER A 187 12.12 -26.87 10.51
C SER A 187 12.18 -26.04 9.23
N ILE A 188 11.09 -25.99 8.45
CA ILE A 188 11.01 -25.23 7.20
C ILE A 188 11.38 -23.75 7.44
N SER A 189 10.81 -23.14 8.49
CA SER A 189 11.11 -21.75 8.89
C SER A 189 12.58 -21.51 9.22
N LYS A 190 13.24 -22.49 9.86
CA LYS A 190 14.67 -22.47 10.18
C LYS A 190 15.53 -22.65 8.94
N ASP A 191 15.19 -23.62 8.08
CA ASP A 191 15.89 -23.94 6.83
C ASP A 191 15.93 -22.72 5.90
N GLN A 192 14.79 -22.04 5.75
CA GLN A 192 14.64 -20.81 4.95
C GLN A 192 15.14 -19.55 5.67
N LYS A 193 15.59 -19.65 6.94
CA LYS A 193 16.00 -18.52 7.79
C LYS A 193 14.93 -17.42 7.89
N ALA A 194 13.65 -17.82 7.86
CA ALA A 194 12.52 -16.92 7.88
C ALA A 194 12.25 -16.35 9.29
N GLY A 195 12.53 -17.15 10.34
CA GLY A 195 12.31 -16.74 11.73
C GLY A 195 10.83 -16.71 12.15
N ILE A 196 9.96 -17.30 11.34
CA ILE A 196 8.53 -17.46 11.58
C ILE A 196 8.30 -18.51 12.67
N LYS A 197 7.30 -18.29 13.52
CA LYS A 197 6.84 -19.24 14.53
C LYS A 197 5.35 -19.53 14.35
N PHE A 198 4.99 -20.79 14.53
CA PHE A 198 3.62 -21.29 14.52
C PHE A 198 3.23 -21.74 15.92
N GLU A 199 1.98 -21.56 16.30
CA GLU A 199 1.43 -22.03 17.58
C GLU A 199 -0.02 -22.49 17.42
N ILE A 200 -0.46 -23.42 18.28
CA ILE A 200 -1.88 -23.74 18.41
C ILE A 200 -2.51 -22.78 19.41
N LYS A 201 -3.67 -22.25 19.04
CA LYS A 201 -4.46 -21.36 19.87
C LYS A 201 -5.93 -21.61 19.61
N ASN A 202 -6.70 -21.87 20.66
CA ASN A 202 -8.11 -22.23 20.57
C ASN A 202 -8.37 -23.37 19.55
N GLY A 203 -7.56 -24.42 19.58
CA GLY A 203 -7.67 -25.57 18.66
C GLY A 203 -7.30 -25.28 17.19
N ASN A 204 -6.70 -24.14 16.88
CA ASN A 204 -6.32 -23.76 15.52
C ASN A 204 -4.83 -23.44 15.43
N LEU A 205 -4.17 -23.89 14.36
CA LEU A 205 -2.84 -23.47 13.95
C LEU A 205 -2.86 -22.01 13.48
N GLU A 206 -2.16 -21.15 14.21
CA GLU A 206 -1.97 -19.72 13.92
C GLU A 206 -0.49 -19.38 13.73
N LEU A 207 -0.23 -18.29 13.00
CA LEU A 207 1.08 -17.63 13.01
C LEU A 207 1.24 -16.76 14.25
N LYS A 208 2.37 -16.93 14.95
CA LYS A 208 2.71 -16.15 16.13
C LYS A 208 3.23 -14.77 15.74
N GLY A 209 2.34 -13.77 15.80
CA GLY A 209 2.66 -12.37 15.50
C GLY A 209 2.58 -12.03 14.01
N ARG A 210 2.97 -10.80 13.63
CA ARG A 210 2.99 -10.37 12.22
C ARG A 210 4.32 -10.72 11.56
N CYS A 211 4.25 -11.30 10.37
CA CYS A 211 5.40 -11.43 9.49
C CYS A 211 5.53 -10.17 8.61
N THR A 212 6.76 -9.75 8.28
CA THR A 212 6.98 -8.65 7.32
C THR A 212 7.07 -9.21 5.89
N ASN A 213 6.85 -8.39 4.83
CA ASN A 213 6.94 -8.87 3.43
C ASN A 213 8.25 -9.62 3.17
N GLY A 214 9.38 -9.10 3.65
CA GLY A 214 10.69 -9.73 3.46
C GLY A 214 10.86 -11.07 4.16
N ILE A 215 10.00 -11.40 5.13
CA ILE A 215 9.91 -12.71 5.79
C ILE A 215 8.87 -13.59 5.08
N GLN A 216 7.68 -13.05 4.77
CA GLN A 216 6.62 -13.75 4.02
C GLN A 216 7.13 -14.23 2.67
N ARG A 217 7.78 -13.37 1.87
CA ARG A 217 8.40 -13.76 0.59
C ARG A 217 9.43 -14.88 0.75
N LYS A 218 10.31 -14.82 1.76
CA LYS A 218 11.33 -15.86 1.99
C LYS A 218 10.73 -17.20 2.36
N PHE A 219 9.63 -17.20 3.10
CA PHE A 219 8.97 -18.41 3.53
C PHE A 219 8.10 -18.99 2.41
N PHE A 220 7.12 -18.21 1.93
CA PHE A 220 6.08 -18.68 1.01
C PHE A 220 6.48 -18.74 -0.47
N LYS A 221 7.66 -18.23 -0.87
CA LYS A 221 8.12 -18.38 -2.26
C LYS A 221 8.55 -19.80 -2.57
N ASP A 222 9.35 -20.36 -1.67
CA ASP A 222 10.01 -21.65 -1.85
C ASP A 222 9.59 -22.62 -0.73
N ILE A 223 8.37 -22.48 -0.21
CA ILE A 223 7.81 -23.35 0.84
C ILE A 223 7.62 -24.77 0.28
N PRO A 224 8.24 -25.80 0.87
CA PRO A 224 8.05 -27.19 0.45
C PRO A 224 6.71 -27.72 0.97
N LEU A 225 5.59 -27.24 0.42
CA LEU A 225 4.23 -27.60 0.87
C LEU A 225 3.98 -29.12 0.84
N GLY A 226 4.65 -29.87 -0.04
CA GLY A 226 4.63 -31.33 -0.05
C GLY A 226 5.12 -32.01 1.24
N ARG A 227 5.79 -31.29 2.16
CA ARG A 227 6.12 -31.77 3.52
C ARG A 227 4.92 -31.72 4.48
N VAL A 228 3.96 -30.80 4.25
CA VAL A 228 2.86 -30.48 5.19
C VAL A 228 1.45 -30.60 4.60
N LEU A 229 1.31 -30.82 3.29
CA LEU A 229 0.02 -31.09 2.63
C LEU A 229 0.07 -32.40 1.82
N TYR A 230 0.97 -33.32 2.21
CA TYR A 230 1.25 -34.58 1.52
C TYR A 230 0.01 -35.46 1.27
N ASN A 231 -1.01 -35.35 2.13
CA ASN A 231 -2.29 -36.05 2.01
C ASN A 231 -3.14 -35.63 0.80
N ASN A 232 -2.89 -34.45 0.20
CA ASN A 232 -3.58 -34.00 -1.01
C ASN A 232 -2.57 -33.50 -2.08
N PRO A 233 -1.98 -34.41 -2.88
CA PRO A 233 -0.93 -34.06 -3.83
C PRO A 233 -1.37 -33.06 -4.91
N GLN A 234 -2.58 -33.18 -5.45
CA GLN A 234 -3.05 -32.28 -6.50
C GLN A 234 -3.28 -30.87 -5.95
N GLN A 235 -3.99 -30.73 -4.82
CA GLN A 235 -4.20 -29.44 -4.17
C GLN A 235 -2.87 -28.77 -3.77
N THR A 236 -1.89 -29.57 -3.33
CA THR A 236 -0.53 -29.09 -3.05
C THR A 236 0.13 -28.50 -4.29
N LEU A 237 0.10 -29.22 -5.42
CA LEU A 237 0.64 -28.73 -6.70
C LEU A 237 -0.06 -27.46 -7.17
N ASP A 238 -1.39 -27.40 -7.05
CA ASP A 238 -2.19 -26.24 -7.44
C ASP A 238 -1.84 -24.99 -6.61
N ILE A 239 -1.63 -25.14 -5.31
CA ILE A 239 -1.19 -24.05 -4.41
C ILE A 239 0.26 -23.65 -4.69
N MET A 240 1.17 -24.60 -4.92
CA MET A 240 2.56 -24.29 -5.30
C MET A 240 2.61 -23.50 -6.62
N GLN A 241 1.82 -23.90 -7.61
CA GLN A 241 1.69 -23.17 -8.88
C GLN A 241 1.07 -21.78 -8.68
N LEU A 242 0.05 -21.65 -7.82
CA LEU A 242 -0.56 -20.36 -7.49
C LEU A 242 0.44 -19.39 -6.85
N LEU A 243 1.27 -19.88 -5.91
CA LEU A 243 2.33 -19.10 -5.29
C LEU A 243 3.37 -18.68 -6.33
N GLN A 244 3.86 -19.61 -7.16
CA GLN A 244 4.82 -19.31 -8.22
C GLN A 244 4.28 -18.24 -9.19
N ASN A 245 3.03 -18.40 -9.64
CA ASN A 245 2.36 -17.46 -10.53
C ASN A 245 2.21 -16.07 -9.88
N PHE A 246 1.98 -16.00 -8.56
CA PHE A 246 1.93 -14.71 -7.84
C PHE A 246 3.28 -13.98 -7.89
N TYR A 247 4.38 -14.68 -7.64
CA TYR A 247 5.72 -14.06 -7.68
C TYR A 247 6.16 -13.67 -9.09
N GLN A 248 5.78 -14.44 -10.11
CA GLN A 248 5.98 -14.06 -11.52
C GLN A 248 5.20 -12.79 -11.86
N LEU A 249 3.95 -12.69 -11.40
CA LEU A 249 3.14 -11.51 -11.60
C LEU A 249 3.72 -10.26 -10.90
N LEU A 250 4.26 -10.42 -9.69
CA LEU A 250 4.97 -9.35 -8.98
C LEU A 250 6.27 -8.91 -9.68
N SER A 251 6.98 -9.81 -10.37
CA SER A 251 8.13 -9.40 -11.20
C SER A 251 7.68 -8.57 -12.41
N LEU A 252 6.59 -8.97 -13.10
CA LEU A 252 6.05 -8.16 -14.22
C LEU A 252 5.71 -6.74 -13.74
N TYR A 253 4.97 -6.57 -12.64
CA TYR A 253 4.68 -5.24 -12.08
C TYR A 253 5.91 -4.40 -11.66
N SER A 254 7.10 -5.01 -11.64
CA SER A 254 8.38 -4.34 -11.35
C SER A 254 9.20 -4.02 -12.61
N GLU A 255 8.68 -4.32 -13.82
CA GLU A 255 9.35 -4.07 -15.10
C GLU A 255 8.81 -2.81 -15.79
N ARG A 256 9.70 -1.94 -16.27
CA ARG A 256 9.31 -0.84 -17.16
C ARG A 256 9.14 -1.35 -18.60
N GLN A 257 7.93 -1.21 -19.13
CA GLN A 257 7.54 -1.65 -20.47
C GLN A 257 6.50 -0.68 -21.03
N SER A 258 6.49 -0.48 -22.35
CA SER A 258 5.58 0.43 -23.06
C SER A 258 4.76 -0.26 -24.17
N SER A 259 4.82 -1.59 -24.30
CA SER A 259 4.10 -2.30 -25.36
C SER A 259 2.68 -2.69 -24.94
N GLN A 260 1.69 -2.41 -25.81
CA GLN A 260 0.30 -2.81 -25.57
C GLN A 260 0.14 -4.34 -25.41
N HIS A 261 1.00 -5.12 -26.07
CA HIS A 261 1.05 -6.58 -25.90
C HIS A 261 1.42 -6.95 -24.45
N TYR A 262 2.41 -6.28 -23.86
CA TYR A 262 2.79 -6.48 -22.47
C TYR A 262 1.64 -6.10 -21.50
N PHE A 263 1.00 -4.95 -21.66
CA PHE A 263 -0.13 -4.56 -20.79
C PHE A 263 -1.33 -5.52 -20.90
N THR A 264 -1.60 -6.00 -22.12
CA THR A 264 -2.62 -7.03 -22.38
C THR A 264 -2.28 -8.34 -21.68
N HIS A 265 -1.04 -8.81 -21.81
CA HIS A 265 -0.55 -10.01 -21.13
C HIS A 265 -0.62 -9.87 -19.61
N LEU A 266 -0.16 -8.75 -19.06
CA LEU A 266 -0.22 -8.43 -17.63
C LEU A 266 -1.65 -8.50 -17.09
N LYS A 267 -2.61 -7.88 -17.78
CA LYS A 267 -4.04 -7.96 -17.42
C LYS A 267 -4.58 -9.39 -17.45
N GLN A 268 -4.24 -10.17 -18.50
CA GLN A 268 -4.65 -11.56 -18.62
C GLN A 268 -4.08 -12.43 -17.50
N THR A 269 -2.79 -12.31 -17.20
CA THR A 269 -2.09 -13.04 -16.14
C THR A 269 -2.69 -12.71 -14.76
N SER A 270 -2.98 -11.44 -14.46
CA SER A 270 -3.69 -11.05 -13.22
C SER A 270 -5.08 -11.66 -13.10
N VAL A 271 -5.88 -11.64 -14.17
CA VAL A 271 -7.21 -12.28 -14.18
C VAL A 271 -7.10 -13.80 -14.00
N MET A 272 -6.14 -14.45 -14.67
CA MET A 272 -5.90 -15.90 -14.54
C MET A 272 -5.47 -16.28 -13.13
N TRP A 273 -4.60 -15.48 -12.50
CA TRP A 273 -4.15 -15.73 -11.14
C TRP A 273 -5.30 -15.65 -10.12
N VAL A 274 -6.17 -14.63 -10.21
CA VAL A 274 -7.34 -14.54 -9.31
C VAL A 274 -8.35 -15.66 -9.57
N LYS A 275 -8.52 -16.12 -10.82
CA LYS A 275 -9.34 -17.30 -11.14
C LYS A 275 -8.75 -18.58 -10.53
N GLN A 276 -7.43 -18.77 -10.59
CA GLN A 276 -6.75 -19.91 -9.96
C GLN A 276 -6.90 -19.88 -8.42
N PHE A 277 -6.75 -18.71 -7.80
CA PHE A 277 -7.03 -18.54 -6.36
C PHE A 277 -8.47 -18.94 -6.03
N ALA A 278 -9.44 -18.45 -6.81
CA ALA A 278 -10.86 -18.71 -6.60
C ALA A 278 -11.25 -20.17 -6.85
N SER A 279 -10.60 -20.89 -7.76
CA SER A 279 -10.83 -22.33 -7.96
C SER A 279 -10.24 -23.20 -6.85
N ILE A 280 -9.16 -22.76 -6.19
CA ILE A 280 -8.51 -23.51 -5.11
C ILE A 280 -9.20 -23.28 -3.77
N PHE A 281 -9.57 -22.03 -3.46
CA PHE A 281 -10.11 -21.65 -2.14
C PHE A 281 -11.59 -21.28 -2.16
N GLY A 282 -12.14 -20.84 -3.29
CA GLY A 282 -13.55 -20.46 -3.47
C GLY A 282 -13.77 -18.97 -3.81
N ASP A 283 -14.73 -18.71 -4.71
CA ASP A 283 -15.16 -17.37 -5.15
C ASP A 283 -15.47 -16.38 -4.00
N SER A 284 -16.00 -16.88 -2.88
CA SER A 284 -16.37 -16.09 -1.70
C SER A 284 -15.19 -15.40 -1.01
N TYR A 285 -13.96 -15.85 -1.29
CA TYR A 285 -12.73 -15.32 -0.71
C TYR A 285 -12.00 -14.32 -1.61
N VAL A 286 -12.52 -14.02 -2.81
CA VAL A 286 -11.98 -12.93 -3.65
C VAL A 286 -12.10 -11.61 -2.90
N THR A 287 -10.97 -10.91 -2.75
CA THR A 287 -10.87 -9.71 -1.89
C THR A 287 -10.78 -8.40 -2.69
N PRO A 288 -11.01 -7.24 -2.05
CA PRO A 288 -10.75 -5.93 -2.63
C PRO A 288 -9.38 -5.77 -3.28
N TYR A 289 -8.33 -6.35 -2.72
CA TYR A 289 -6.99 -6.34 -3.31
C TYR A 289 -6.94 -7.18 -4.59
N MET A 290 -7.53 -8.38 -4.61
CA MET A 290 -7.58 -9.22 -5.81
C MET A 290 -8.31 -8.53 -6.98
N HIS A 291 -9.38 -7.79 -6.70
CA HIS A 291 -10.03 -6.94 -7.72
C HIS A 291 -9.09 -5.87 -8.29
N VAL A 292 -8.33 -5.17 -7.44
CA VAL A 292 -7.38 -4.14 -7.89
C VAL A 292 -6.31 -4.74 -8.81
N LEU A 293 -5.84 -5.96 -8.50
CA LEU A 293 -4.88 -6.71 -9.31
C LEU A 293 -5.36 -6.92 -10.75
N CYS A 294 -6.60 -7.39 -10.93
CA CYS A 294 -7.12 -7.78 -12.23
C CYS A 294 -7.80 -6.66 -13.02
N ASP A 295 -8.35 -5.64 -12.35
CA ASP A 295 -9.10 -4.56 -12.99
C ASP A 295 -8.32 -3.24 -13.12
N HIS A 296 -7.31 -2.97 -12.27
CA HIS A 296 -6.73 -1.63 -12.17
C HIS A 296 -5.22 -1.54 -12.31
N MET A 297 -4.43 -2.48 -11.77
CA MET A 297 -2.97 -2.33 -11.78
C MET A 297 -2.38 -2.32 -13.21
N SER A 298 -2.90 -3.13 -14.13
CA SER A 298 -2.50 -3.08 -15.54
C SER A 298 -2.92 -1.76 -16.22
N GLU A 299 -4.10 -1.22 -15.89
CA GLU A 299 -4.56 0.06 -16.45
C GLU A 299 -3.69 1.24 -15.96
N PHE A 300 -3.17 1.21 -14.73
CA PHE A 300 -2.21 2.24 -14.27
C PHE A 300 -0.87 2.15 -15.01
N GLN A 301 -0.31 0.95 -15.15
CA GLN A 301 0.97 0.76 -15.85
C GLN A 301 0.87 1.11 -17.35
N GLU A 302 -0.30 0.93 -17.96
CA GLU A 302 -0.59 1.37 -19.33
C GLU A 302 -0.77 2.91 -19.44
N LYS A 303 -1.32 3.59 -18.43
CA LYS A 303 -1.68 5.02 -18.52
C LYS A 303 -0.65 6.01 -17.95
N ASP A 304 0.36 5.53 -17.26
CA ASP A 304 1.56 6.33 -16.93
C ASP A 304 2.80 5.58 -17.44
N GLU A 305 2.98 5.49 -18.77
CA GLU A 305 4.12 4.78 -19.43
C GLU A 305 5.52 5.22 -18.94
N ASP A 306 5.60 6.41 -18.34
CA ASP A 306 6.79 7.02 -17.76
C ASP A 306 6.99 6.74 -16.25
N ASP A 307 5.98 6.27 -15.53
CA ASP A 307 6.06 5.90 -14.10
C ASP A 307 5.89 4.38 -13.91
N GLU A 308 6.94 3.71 -13.48
CA GLU A 308 6.80 2.34 -12.96
C GLU A 308 5.90 2.32 -11.72
N LEU A 309 5.03 1.31 -11.57
CA LEU A 309 4.28 1.12 -10.32
C LEU A 309 5.18 0.89 -9.09
N SER A 310 6.43 0.46 -9.33
CA SER A 310 7.51 0.36 -8.34
C SER A 310 7.77 1.71 -7.62
N CYS A 311 7.60 2.85 -8.32
CA CYS A 311 7.77 4.20 -7.77
C CYS A 311 6.78 4.56 -6.65
N PHE A 312 5.64 3.86 -6.58
CA PHE A 312 4.60 4.08 -5.55
C PHE A 312 4.69 3.06 -4.39
N ASN A 313 5.80 2.31 -4.28
CA ASN A 313 6.09 1.41 -3.18
C ASN A 313 6.38 2.19 -1.88
N LEU A 314 5.51 2.05 -0.87
CA LEU A 314 5.58 2.81 0.37
C LEU A 314 6.47 2.18 1.46
N GLN A 315 7.26 1.15 1.16
CA GLN A 315 8.17 0.55 2.15
C GLN A 315 9.15 1.60 2.76
N GLY A 316 9.55 2.61 1.98
CA GLY A 316 10.36 3.72 2.49
C GLY A 316 9.62 4.53 3.56
N ALA A 317 8.35 4.83 3.32
CA ALA A 317 7.49 5.59 4.23
C ALA A 317 7.17 4.80 5.52
N GLU A 318 6.94 3.49 5.42
CA GLU A 318 6.77 2.61 6.59
C GLU A 318 8.02 2.61 7.48
N LYS A 319 9.21 2.42 6.90
CA LYS A 319 10.47 2.53 7.66
C LYS A 319 10.65 3.90 8.29
N TYR A 320 10.18 4.96 7.62
CA TYR A 320 10.23 6.31 8.14
C TYR A 320 9.24 6.53 9.29
N ASN A 321 8.06 5.90 9.26
CA ASN A 321 7.11 5.84 10.38
C ASN A 321 7.71 5.10 11.59
N ASP A 322 8.32 3.92 11.39
CA ASP A 322 9.01 3.18 12.45
C ASP A 322 10.12 4.01 13.11
N LEU A 323 10.92 4.72 12.30
CA LEU A 323 11.95 5.64 12.79
C LEU A 323 11.34 6.85 13.52
N SER A 324 10.23 7.41 13.02
CA SER A 324 9.51 8.51 13.69
C SER A 324 9.04 8.10 15.08
N THR A 325 8.35 6.96 15.16
CA THR A 325 7.86 6.35 16.39
C THR A 325 9.00 6.11 17.37
N THR A 326 10.11 5.54 16.88
CA THR A 326 11.30 5.25 17.68
C THR A 326 11.97 6.52 18.23
N ASP A 327 12.17 7.54 17.40
CA ASP A 327 12.78 8.82 17.82
C ASP A 327 11.86 9.56 18.80
N TYR A 328 10.55 9.58 18.57
CA TYR A 328 9.56 10.20 19.47
C TYR A 328 9.58 9.55 20.86
N PHE A 329 9.51 8.22 20.95
CA PHE A 329 9.53 7.53 22.24
C PHE A 329 10.87 7.61 22.98
N ARG A 330 11.98 7.73 22.25
CA ARG A 330 13.33 7.95 22.80
C ARG A 330 13.61 9.39 23.21
N SER A 331 12.86 10.37 22.71
CA SER A 331 12.99 11.76 23.14
C SER A 331 12.67 11.88 24.65
N THR A 332 13.60 12.45 25.41
CA THR A 332 13.46 12.62 26.87
C THR A 332 12.57 13.81 27.21
N ASN A 333 12.52 14.83 26.36
CA ASN A 333 11.70 16.03 26.51
C ASN A 333 10.40 15.95 25.71
N LYS A 334 9.49 15.05 26.12
CA LYS A 334 8.17 14.88 25.47
C LYS A 334 7.22 16.07 25.64
N HIS A 335 7.55 17.02 26.52
CA HIS A 335 6.65 18.10 26.95
C HIS A 335 6.75 19.39 26.13
N HIS A 336 7.79 19.58 25.30
CA HIS A 336 7.87 20.73 24.39
C HIS A 336 8.51 20.36 23.04
N ASN A 337 7.76 20.62 21.97
CA ASN A 337 8.24 20.73 20.58
C ASN A 337 9.04 19.52 20.04
N SER A 338 8.78 18.30 20.54
CA SER A 338 9.50 17.08 20.12
C SER A 338 9.38 16.82 18.62
N LEU A 339 8.22 17.08 18.02
CA LEU A 339 7.97 16.90 16.58
C LEU A 339 8.63 17.97 15.73
N GLU A 340 8.64 19.22 16.18
CA GLU A 340 9.37 20.30 15.54
C GLU A 340 10.88 19.98 15.54
N GLN A 341 11.42 19.45 16.65
CA GLN A 341 12.81 18.99 16.74
C GLN A 341 13.08 17.80 15.80
N MET A 342 12.16 16.82 15.71
CA MET A 342 12.27 15.70 14.77
C MET A 342 12.26 16.17 13.32
N ILE A 343 11.33 17.06 12.94
CA ILE A 343 11.24 17.67 11.61
C ILE A 343 12.55 18.43 11.30
N LYS A 344 12.99 19.33 12.18
CA LYS A 344 14.24 20.10 12.00
C LYS A 344 15.46 19.20 11.81
N LYS A 345 15.62 18.16 12.64
CA LYS A 345 16.70 17.16 12.52
C LYS A 345 16.66 16.43 11.16
N ARG A 346 15.47 16.18 10.61
CA ARG A 346 15.27 15.51 9.32
C ARG A 346 15.58 16.43 8.14
N PHE A 347 15.15 17.69 8.17
CA PHE A 347 15.55 18.70 7.20
C PHE A 347 17.07 18.95 7.21
N GLN A 348 17.71 18.95 8.40
CA GLN A 348 19.17 19.03 8.53
C GLN A 348 19.91 17.83 7.91
N GLN A 349 19.38 16.61 8.07
CA GLN A 349 19.93 15.42 7.40
C GLN A 349 19.82 15.52 5.87
N TYR A 350 18.75 16.13 5.37
CA TYR A 350 18.54 16.39 3.95
C TYR A 350 19.49 17.45 3.39
N TYR A 351 19.72 18.53 4.13
CA TYR A 351 20.64 19.61 3.79
C TYR A 351 22.06 19.08 3.49
N VAL A 352 22.58 18.18 4.34
CA VAL A 352 23.92 17.58 4.18
C VAL A 352 24.04 16.71 2.91
N LEU A 353 22.93 16.33 2.28
CA LEU A 353 22.89 15.53 1.05
C LEU A 353 22.71 16.37 -0.23
N LEU A 354 22.39 17.65 -0.11
CA LEU A 354 22.03 18.55 -1.22
C LEU A 354 23.01 19.73 -1.39
N ASP A 355 24.23 19.59 -0.87
CA ASP A 355 25.22 20.65 -0.64
C ASP A 355 25.60 21.46 -1.91
N THR A 356 24.79 22.48 -2.20
CA THR A 356 24.92 23.43 -3.31
C THR A 356 24.35 24.78 -2.89
N ASN A 357 25.03 25.88 -3.22
CA ASN A 357 24.71 27.22 -2.73
C ASN A 357 23.33 27.74 -3.19
N GLU A 358 22.83 27.28 -4.34
CA GLU A 358 21.52 27.70 -4.90
C GLU A 358 20.34 27.17 -4.05
N THR A 359 20.51 26.00 -3.43
CA THR A 359 19.46 25.35 -2.61
C THR A 359 19.21 26.09 -1.29
N GLN A 360 20.22 26.79 -0.75
CA GLN A 360 20.09 27.58 0.49
C GLN A 360 19.19 28.81 0.33
N ALA A 361 19.25 29.48 -0.82
CA ALA A 361 18.45 30.67 -1.09
C ALA A 361 16.95 30.33 -1.12
N LEU A 362 16.57 29.29 -1.88
CA LEU A 362 15.19 28.84 -2.03
C LEU A 362 14.52 28.46 -0.70
N PHE A 363 15.29 27.91 0.24
CA PHE A 363 14.77 27.49 1.55
C PHE A 363 14.59 28.62 2.57
N THR A 364 15.17 29.80 2.35
CA THR A 364 14.93 30.96 3.22
C THR A 364 13.50 31.48 3.03
N ASP A 365 13.00 31.49 1.79
CA ASP A 365 11.61 31.84 1.46
C ASP A 365 10.60 30.74 1.83
N ILE A 366 10.96 29.47 1.73
CA ILE A 366 10.10 28.37 2.18
C ILE A 366 9.95 28.41 3.70
N ASN A 367 11.04 28.61 4.46
CA ASN A 367 10.94 28.71 5.93
C ASN A 367 10.14 29.94 6.39
N SER A 368 10.25 31.10 5.74
CA SER A 368 9.44 32.28 6.09
C SER A 368 7.95 32.07 5.81
N THR A 369 7.61 31.28 4.79
CA THR A 369 6.23 30.97 4.40
C THR A 369 5.58 29.88 5.28
N PHE A 370 6.31 28.81 5.60
CA PHE A 370 5.75 27.64 6.29
C PHE A 370 5.85 27.67 7.83
N SER A 371 6.71 28.51 8.41
CA SER A 371 6.95 28.52 9.87
C SER A 371 5.77 29.03 10.72
N ASN A 372 4.78 29.70 10.13
CA ASN A 372 3.72 30.38 10.88
C ASN A 372 2.48 29.54 11.22
N ASN A 373 2.12 28.51 10.43
CA ASN A 373 0.76 27.92 10.48
C ASN A 373 0.65 26.39 10.70
N LEU A 374 1.74 25.67 10.99
CA LEU A 374 1.80 24.23 10.65
C LEU A 374 2.30 23.28 11.75
N PHE A 375 1.84 23.47 13.00
CA PHE A 375 2.15 22.55 14.09
C PHE A 375 0.93 22.22 14.96
N ASN A 376 0.37 21.01 14.77
CA ASN A 376 -0.24 20.26 15.86
C ASN A 376 -0.05 18.74 15.67
N ASP A 377 0.97 18.26 16.39
CA ASP A 377 1.02 16.97 17.08
C ASP A 377 1.31 15.70 16.19
N THR A 378 1.59 14.49 16.72
CA THR A 378 2.56 13.38 16.30
C THR A 378 2.83 12.71 14.91
N THR A 379 1.86 12.12 14.19
CA THR A 379 1.95 11.03 13.14
C THR A 379 2.32 11.52 11.70
N SER A 380 2.04 10.82 10.57
CA SER A 380 2.61 11.18 9.23
C SER A 380 1.67 10.98 8.02
N ILE A 381 1.55 11.97 7.13
CA ILE A 381 0.94 11.85 5.79
C ILE A 381 2.01 12.06 4.73
N TYR A 382 2.31 11.02 3.95
CA TYR A 382 3.26 11.11 2.84
C TYR A 382 2.53 11.49 1.57
N ILE A 383 2.73 12.70 1.08
CA ILE A 383 2.42 13.03 -0.31
C ILE A 383 3.70 12.79 -1.11
N ASN A 384 3.78 11.65 -1.79
CA ASN A 384 4.95 11.28 -2.57
C ASN A 384 4.93 12.05 -3.90
N LEU A 385 5.56 13.23 -3.91
CA LEU A 385 5.59 14.14 -5.07
C LEU A 385 6.54 13.59 -6.14
N HIS A 386 6.04 12.72 -7.02
CA HIS A 386 6.78 12.31 -8.20
C HIS A 386 6.85 13.46 -9.22
N TYR A 387 8.03 13.67 -9.77
CA TYR A 387 8.31 14.64 -10.81
C TYR A 387 8.63 13.89 -12.10
N GLN A 388 7.98 14.30 -13.19
CA GLN A 388 8.09 13.65 -14.50
C GLN A 388 8.36 14.73 -15.55
N ARG A 389 9.38 14.51 -16.37
CA ARG A 389 9.78 15.38 -17.47
C ARG A 389 8.95 15.00 -18.70
N THR A 390 8.17 15.95 -19.21
CA THR A 390 7.64 15.92 -20.59
C THR A 390 8.68 16.42 -21.57
#